data_AF-A0A9D8QAD2-F1
#
_entry.id   AF-A0A9D8QAD2-F1
#
_cell.length_a   1.000
_cell.length_b   1.000
_cell.length_c   1.000
_cell.angle_alpha   90.00
_cell.angle_beta   90.00
_cell.angle_gamma   90.00
#
_symmetry.space_group_name_H-M   'P 1'
#
loop_
_entity.id
_entity.type
_entity.pdbx_description
1 polymer ?
#
loop_
_entity_poly.entity_id
_entity_poly.type
_entity_poly.pdbx_seq_one_letter_code
_entity_poly.pdbx_strand_id
1 'polypeptide(L)' 'MVNRYRGEVALMVEGRARPMRLTLGALAELEHAFAVEDLPALGERFA' A
#
# COMPACT_ATOMS: atom_id res chain seq x y z
N MET A 1 -8.47 7.25 10.07
CA MET A 1 -7.26 7.79 9.43
C MET A 1 -6.52 6.63 8.79
N VAL A 2 -6.03 6.75 7.56
CA VAL A 2 -5.33 5.67 6.84
C VAL A 2 -3.89 5.58 7.35
N ASN A 3 -3.48 4.43 7.86
CA ASN A 3 -2.12 4.18 8.31
C ASN A 3 -1.24 3.57 7.20
N ARG A 4 -0.48 4.42 6.52
CA ARG A 4 0.45 4.01 5.46
C ARG A 4 1.51 3.00 5.91
N TYR A 5 1.94 3.05 7.18
CA TYR A 5 2.94 2.13 7.72
C TYR A 5 2.41 0.70 7.89
N ARG A 6 1.08 0.53 7.82
CA ARG A 6 0.41 -0.79 7.83
C ARG A 6 -0.07 -1.23 6.45
N GLY A 7 0.32 -0.51 5.39
CA GLY A 7 -0.22 -0.73 4.05
C GLY A 7 -1.71 -0.44 3.95
N GLU A 8 -2.22 0.52 4.75
CA GLU A 8 -3.61 0.94 4.60
C GLU A 8 -3.77 1.92 3.44
N VAL A 9 -4.89 1.82 2.75
CA VAL A 9 -5.32 2.69 1.65
C VAL A 9 -6.79 3.04 1.79
N ALA A 10 -7.21 4.18 1.25
CA ALA A 10 -8.63 4.54 1.20
C ALA A 10 -9.28 3.90 -0.02
N LEU A 11 -10.34 3.11 0.20
CA LEU A 11 -11.23 2.64 -0.85
C LEU A 11 -12.52 3.48 -0.83
N MET A 12 -12.93 4.00 -1.98
CA MET A 12 -14.21 4.69 -2.13
C MET A 12 -15.31 3.66 -2.40
N VAL A 13 -16.29 3.59 -1.50
CA VAL A 13 -17.47 2.72 -1.63
C VAL A 13 -18.72 3.57 -1.41
N GLU A 14 -19.57 3.69 -2.44
CA GLU A 14 -20.78 4.51 -2.39
C GLU A 14 -20.50 5.96 -1.94
N GLY A 15 -19.46 6.58 -2.52
CA GLY A 15 -19.05 7.95 -2.20
C GLY A 15 -18.41 8.12 -0.80
N ARG A 16 -18.22 7.04 -0.04
CA ARG A 16 -17.60 7.08 1.29
C ARG A 16 -16.21 6.45 1.27
N ALA A 17 -15.23 7.14 1.86
CA ALA A 17 -13.91 6.59 2.07
C ALA A 17 -13.92 5.55 3.19
N ARG A 18 -13.40 4.36 2.91
CA ARG A 18 -13.23 3.26 3.86
C ARG A 18 -11.74 2.92 3.96
N PRO A 19 -11.13 2.89 5.16
CA PRO A 19 -9.77 2.40 5.31
C PRO A 19 -9.75 0.90 5.05
N MET A 20 -8.95 0.48 4.08
CA MET A 20 -8.67 -0.92 3.77
C MET A 20 -7.20 -1.18 4.07
N ARG A 21 -6.85 -2.42 4.42
CA ARG A 21 -5.46 -2.84 4.61
C ARG A 21 -5.08 -3.84 3.53
N LEU A 22 -3.96 -3.60 2.86
CA LEU A 22 -3.40 -4.58 1.95
C LEU A 22 -3.03 -5.87 2.71
N THR A 23 -3.17 -6.99 2.01
CA THR A 23 -2.71 -8.28 2.52
C THR A 23 -1.19 -8.34 2.42
N LEU A 24 -0.54 -9.21 3.20
CA LEU A 24 0.90 -9.42 3.08
C LEU A 24 1.29 -9.91 1.67
N GLY A 25 0.46 -10.73 1.03
CA GLY A 25 0.68 -11.16 -0.36
C GLY A 25 0.67 -10.01 -1.35
N ALA A 26 -0.30 -9.09 -1.24
CA ALA A 26 -0.36 -7.91 -2.10
C ALA A 26 0.85 -6.98 -1.91
N LEU A 27 1.36 -6.86 -0.67
CA LEU A 27 2.59 -6.09 -0.41
C LEU A 27 3.81 -6.76 -1.08
N ALA A 28 3.94 -8.08 -0.97
CA ALA A 28 5.02 -8.83 -1.61
C ALA A 28 4.96 -8.76 -3.15
N GLU A 29 3.76 -8.76 -3.73
CA GLU A 29 3.58 -8.57 -5.18
C GLU A 29 4.06 -7.19 -5.64
N LEU A 30 3.85 -6.14 -4.85
CA LEU A 30 4.37 -4.80 -5.15
C LEU A 30 5.90 -4.78 -5.09
N GLU A 31 6.51 -5.36 -4.06
CA GLU A 31 7.97 -5.45 -3.94
C GLU A 31 8.59 -6.15 -5.17
N HIS A 32 8.00 -7.27 -5.58
CA HIS A 32 8.42 -8.02 -6.75
C HIS A 32 8.22 -7.24 -8.06
N ALA A 33 7.03 -6.69 -8.29
CA ALA A 33 6.69 -5.99 -9.54
C ALA A 33 7.57 -4.76 -9.79
N PHE A 34 8.01 -4.10 -8.72
CA PHE A 34 8.87 -2.93 -8.79
C PHE A 34 10.36 -3.27 -8.61
N ALA A 35 10.74 -4.53 -8.37
CA ALA A 35 12.12 -4.95 -8.13
C ALA A 35 12.80 -4.12 -7.02
N VAL A 36 12.12 -4.00 -5.88
CA VAL A 36 12.61 -3.32 -4.67
C VAL A 36 12.77 -4.33 -3.53
N GLU A 37 13.67 -4.04 -2.59
CA GLU A 37 13.95 -4.95 -1.47
C GLU A 37 12.89 -4.88 -0.36
N ASP A 38 12.23 -3.72 -0.20
CA ASP A 38 11.17 -3.49 0.78
C ASP A 38 10.23 -2.33 0.38
N LEU A 39 9.11 -2.19 1.12
CA LEU A 39 8.15 -1.10 0.93
C LEU A 39 8.71 0.32 1.14
N PRO A 40 9.60 0.58 2.12
CA PRO A 40 10.30 1.87 2.21
C PRO A 40 11.03 2.26 0.92
N ALA A 41 11.81 1.35 0.32
CA ALA A 41 12.50 1.58 -0.94
C ALA A 41 11.53 1.88 -2.09
N LEU A 42 10.35 1.24 -2.09
CA LEU A 42 9.27 1.60 -3.02
C LEU A 42 8.80 3.05 -2.83
N GLY A 43 8.64 3.49 -1.57
CA GLY A 43 8.23 4.84 -1.23
C GLY A 43 9.22 5.90 -1.71
N GLU A 44 10.52 5.67 -1.58
CA GLU A 44 11.57 6.58 -2.04
C GLU A 44 11.53 6.82 -3.56
N ARG A 45 11.09 5.84 -4.36
CA ARG A 45 10.98 5.99 -5.82
C ARG A 45 9.88 6.94 -6.28
N PHE A 46 8.89 7.20 -5.45
CA PHE A 46 7.72 8.04 -5.76
C PHE A 46 7.65 9.33 -4.93
N ALA A 47 8.69 9.61 -4.14
CA ALA A 47 8.83 10.86 -3.36
C ALA A 47 9.31 12.02 -4.24
#